data_AF-A0A081D8D8-F1
#
_entry.id   AF-A0A081D8D8-F1
#
_cell.length_a   1.000
_cell.length_b   1.000
_cell.length_c   1.000
_cell.angle_alpha   90.00
_cell.angle_beta   90.00
_cell.angle_gamma   90.00
#
_symmetry.space_group_name_H-M   'P 1'
#
loop_
_entity.id
_entity.type
_entity.pdbx_description
1 polymer ?
#
loop_
_entity_poly.entity_id
_entity_poly.type
_entity_poly.pdbx_seq_one_letter_code
_entity_poly.pdbx_strand_id
1 'polypeptide(L)'
;MAKEKVDSKRLKGFFENQAQERYDFGHELKNEIRNYGATPDKGTSVKGDAHRAWMNIKSTFTSDNEESMLEEAIRGEKAAVEEYDTIIADMTLPPSTNSLLTKHRDNVQTALNKVSAMESIA
;
A
#
# COMPACT_ATOMS: atom_id res chain seq x y z
N MET A 1 -11.70 -24.53 9.77
CA MET A 1 -12.06 -24.11 11.15
C MET A 1 -10.90 -23.59 12.00
N ALA A 2 -9.88 -24.37 12.39
CA ALA A 2 -8.77 -23.84 13.21
C ALA A 2 -7.68 -23.13 12.38
N LYS A 3 -7.23 -23.73 11.26
CA LYS A 3 -6.27 -23.14 10.31
C LYS A 3 -6.78 -21.81 9.73
N GLU A 4 -7.96 -21.87 9.12
CA GLU A 4 -8.74 -20.73 8.62
C GLU A 4 -8.90 -19.58 9.64
N LYS A 5 -9.16 -19.87 10.93
CA LYS A 5 -9.22 -18.82 11.98
C LYS A 5 -7.85 -18.20 12.30
N VAL A 6 -6.76 -18.94 12.09
CA VAL A 6 -5.39 -18.43 12.28
C VAL A 6 -4.96 -17.58 11.08
N ASP A 7 -5.29 -18.00 9.87
CA ASP A 7 -4.98 -17.28 8.64
C ASP A 7 -5.78 -15.97 8.55
N SER A 8 -7.07 -15.99 8.88
CA SER A 8 -7.90 -14.79 9.05
C SER A 8 -7.29 -13.75 10.01
N LYS A 9 -6.73 -14.20 11.15
CA LYS A 9 -6.07 -13.31 12.12
C LYS A 9 -4.77 -12.72 11.59
N ARG A 10 -3.98 -13.51 10.86
CA ARG A 10 -2.73 -13.05 10.24
C ARG A 10 -3.01 -12.01 9.15
N LEU A 11 -4.00 -12.30 8.30
CA LEU A 11 -4.42 -11.42 7.23
C LEU A 11 -4.97 -10.09 7.76
N LYS A 12 -5.80 -10.15 8.80
CA LYS A 12 -6.29 -8.95 9.49
C LYS A 12 -5.13 -8.10 10.04
N GLY A 13 -4.19 -8.72 10.76
CA GLY A 13 -3.03 -8.01 11.31
C GLY A 13 -2.13 -7.41 10.21
N PHE A 14 -1.98 -8.10 9.08
CA PHE A 14 -1.28 -7.56 7.91
C PHE A 14 -1.95 -6.28 7.41
N PHE A 15 -3.26 -6.30 7.15
CA PHE A 15 -3.98 -5.13 6.64
C PHE A 15 -4.02 -3.96 7.64
N GLU A 16 -4.11 -4.23 8.94
CA GLU A 16 -4.00 -3.19 9.97
C GLU A 16 -2.63 -2.51 9.95
N ASN A 17 -1.55 -3.28 9.81
CA ASN A 17 -0.21 -2.72 9.66
C ASN A 17 -0.06 -1.91 8.37
N GLN A 18 -0.60 -2.41 7.24
CA GLN A 18 -0.58 -1.65 5.99
C GLN A 18 -1.31 -0.33 6.10
N ALA A 19 -2.49 -0.32 6.73
CA ALA A 19 -3.26 0.92 6.91
C ALA A 19 -2.47 1.96 7.72
N GLN A 20 -1.77 1.53 8.78
CA GLN A 20 -0.91 2.40 9.58
C GLN A 20 0.29 2.91 8.77
N GLU A 21 0.99 2.05 8.05
CA GLU A 21 2.13 2.44 7.20
C GLU A 21 1.71 3.48 6.15
N ARG A 22 0.58 3.28 5.46
CA ARG A 22 0.08 4.24 4.45
C ARG A 22 -0.35 5.56 5.08
N TYR A 23 -0.88 5.53 6.30
CA TYR A 23 -1.18 6.74 7.06
C TYR A 23 0.11 7.53 7.36
N ASP A 24 1.16 6.85 7.79
CA ASP A 24 2.45 7.47 8.11
C ASP A 24 3.14 8.03 6.85
N PHE A 25 3.10 7.31 5.73
CA PHE A 25 3.61 7.80 4.44
C PHE A 25 2.92 9.09 4.02
N GLY A 26 1.60 9.16 4.19
CA GLY A 26 0.83 10.37 3.91
C GLY A 26 1.29 11.57 4.73
N HIS A 27 1.72 11.37 5.98
CA HIS A 27 2.28 12.45 6.80
C HIS A 27 3.70 12.83 6.38
N GLU A 28 4.55 11.84 6.07
CA GLU A 28 5.90 12.07 5.58
C GLU A 28 5.88 12.88 4.27
N LEU A 29 5.02 12.52 3.32
CA LEU A 29 4.84 13.26 2.06
C LEU A 29 4.31 14.68 2.28
N LYS A 30 3.31 14.85 3.17
CA LYS A 30 2.81 16.19 3.50
C LYS A 30 3.90 17.07 4.12
N ASN A 31 4.78 16.50 4.93
CA ASN A 31 5.89 17.24 5.51
C ASN A 31 6.92 17.63 4.45
N GLU A 32 7.26 16.72 3.54
CA GLU A 32 8.16 17.02 2.42
C GLU A 32 7.61 18.15 1.53
N ILE A 33 6.33 18.10 1.18
CA ILE A 33 5.67 19.17 0.42
C ILE A 33 5.79 20.53 1.13
N ARG A 34 5.59 20.55 2.47
CA ARG A 34 5.75 21.77 3.27
C ARG A 34 7.19 22.26 3.32
N ASN A 35 8.18 21.36 3.34
CA ASN A 35 9.60 21.73 3.33
C ASN A 35 9.99 22.49 2.04
N TYR A 36 9.29 22.24 0.93
CA TYR A 36 9.42 23.00 -0.31
C TYR A 36 8.54 24.26 -0.38
N GLY A 37 7.91 24.67 0.74
CA GLY A 37 7.07 25.85 0.80
C GLY A 37 5.69 25.69 0.13
N ALA A 38 5.34 24.48 -0.30
CA ALA A 38 4.04 24.18 -0.88
C ALA A 38 3.03 23.79 0.21
N THR A 39 1.75 23.99 -0.08
CA THR A 39 0.67 23.54 0.82
C THR A 39 0.20 22.18 0.36
N PRO A 40 0.26 21.13 1.20
CA PRO A 40 -0.29 19.83 0.84
C PRO A 40 -1.78 19.99 0.57
N ASP A 41 -2.21 19.64 -0.64
CA ASP A 41 -3.63 19.53 -0.91
C ASP A 41 -4.21 18.47 0.04
N LYS A 42 -5.29 18.82 0.73
CA LYS A 42 -6.02 17.87 1.58
C LYS A 42 -6.76 16.83 0.74
N GLY A 43 -6.71 16.92 -0.59
CA GLY A 43 -7.15 15.90 -1.51
C GLY A 43 -8.62 15.58 -1.29
N THR A 44 -9.52 16.51 -1.58
CA THR A 44 -10.89 16.08 -1.86
C THR A 44 -10.90 15.45 -3.24
N SER A 45 -11.21 14.15 -3.31
CA SER A 45 -11.52 13.41 -4.54
C SER A 45 -10.36 12.80 -5.34
N VAL A 46 -9.73 11.75 -4.80
CA VAL A 46 -9.20 10.63 -5.61
C VAL A 46 -10.36 9.68 -6.03
N LYS A 47 -11.56 10.22 -6.33
CA LYS A 47 -12.83 9.46 -6.30
C LYS A 47 -13.16 8.59 -7.52
N GLY A 48 -12.31 8.54 -8.54
CA GLY A 48 -12.54 7.64 -9.67
C GLY A 48 -12.02 6.24 -9.36
N ASP A 49 -10.76 6.04 -9.71
CA ASP A 49 -10.15 4.71 -9.74
C ASP A 49 -9.70 4.23 -8.37
N ALA A 50 -9.18 5.09 -7.50
CA ALA A 50 -8.81 4.67 -6.14
C ALA A 50 -10.05 4.36 -5.29
N HIS A 51 -11.14 5.10 -5.45
CA HIS A 51 -12.39 4.78 -4.76
C HIS A 51 -13.01 3.49 -5.30
N ARG A 52 -12.97 3.26 -6.62
CA ARG A 52 -13.38 1.98 -7.22
C ARG A 52 -12.50 0.82 -6.78
N ALA A 53 -11.18 1.00 -6.75
CA ALA A 53 -10.24 0.01 -6.25
C ALA A 53 -10.54 -0.31 -4.77
N TRP A 54 -10.76 0.71 -3.93
CA TRP A 54 -11.16 0.51 -2.54
C TRP A 54 -12.51 -0.20 -2.40
N MET A 55 -13.50 0.14 -3.23
CA MET A 55 -14.80 -0.54 -3.23
C MET A 55 -14.70 -1.98 -3.74
N ASN A 56 -13.85 -2.25 -4.73
CA ASN A 56 -13.54 -3.60 -5.21
C ASN A 56 -12.86 -4.42 -4.11
N ILE A 57 -11.87 -3.85 -3.42
CA ILE A 57 -11.23 -4.48 -2.24
C ILE A 57 -12.30 -4.79 -1.20
N LYS A 58 -13.18 -3.83 -0.84
CA LYS A 58 -14.29 -4.10 0.09
C LYS A 58 -15.22 -5.21 -0.39
N SER A 59 -15.52 -5.29 -1.69
CA SER A 59 -16.38 -6.35 -2.21
C SER A 59 -15.70 -7.72 -2.21
N THR A 60 -14.39 -7.78 -2.46
CA THR A 60 -13.60 -9.01 -2.28
C THR A 60 -13.55 -9.41 -0.80
N PHE A 61 -13.50 -8.44 0.11
CA PHE A 61 -13.67 -8.66 1.56
C PHE A 61 -15.06 -9.21 1.94
N THR A 62 -16.08 -9.09 1.08
CA THR A 62 -17.41 -9.68 1.29
C THR A 62 -17.60 -11.05 0.64
N SER A 63 -16.67 -11.50 -0.22
CA SER A 63 -16.58 -12.91 -0.62
C SER A 63 -15.72 -13.62 0.42
N ASP A 64 -16.22 -14.70 1.03
CA ASP A 64 -15.52 -15.49 2.05
C ASP A 64 -14.31 -16.29 1.48
N ASN A 65 -13.41 -15.65 0.72
CA ASN A 65 -12.21 -16.30 0.19
C ASN A 65 -10.93 -15.51 0.50
N GLU A 66 -10.21 -15.99 1.52
CA GLU A 66 -8.91 -15.45 1.95
C GLU A 66 -7.86 -15.46 0.82
N GLU A 67 -7.91 -16.46 -0.08
CA GLU A 67 -7.01 -16.57 -1.22
C GLU A 67 -7.18 -15.38 -2.17
N SER A 68 -8.43 -15.07 -2.56
CA SER A 68 -8.72 -13.91 -3.42
C SER A 68 -8.32 -12.58 -2.79
N MET A 69 -8.35 -12.47 -1.45
CA MET A 69 -7.88 -11.28 -0.74
C MET A 69 -6.35 -11.16 -0.77
N LEU A 70 -5.63 -12.27 -0.64
CA LEU A 70 -4.17 -12.32 -0.74
C LEU A 70 -3.71 -11.98 -2.16
N GLU A 71 -4.35 -12.54 -3.18
CA GLU A 71 -4.07 -12.23 -4.59
C GLU A 71 -4.28 -10.74 -4.92
N GLU A 72 -5.39 -10.16 -4.43
CA GLU A 72 -5.69 -8.74 -4.60
C GLU A 72 -4.64 -7.86 -3.94
N ALA A 73 -4.23 -8.21 -2.72
CA ALA A 73 -3.18 -7.50 -1.99
C ALA A 73 -1.84 -7.60 -2.71
N ILE A 74 -1.44 -8.79 -3.18
CA ILE A 74 -0.22 -8.99 -3.98
C ILE A 74 -0.25 -8.10 -5.23
N ARG A 75 -1.38 -8.06 -5.94
CA ARG A 75 -1.53 -7.23 -7.14
C ARG A 75 -1.41 -5.74 -6.83
N GLY A 76 -2.07 -5.28 -5.76
CA GLY A 76 -2.01 -3.89 -5.32
C GLY A 76 -0.61 -3.45 -4.90
N GLU A 77 0.09 -4.28 -4.11
CA GLU A 77 1.45 -3.99 -3.65
C GLU A 77 2.46 -4.00 -4.81
N LYS A 78 2.33 -4.92 -5.78
CA LYS A 78 3.15 -4.91 -7.02
C LYS A 78 2.96 -3.62 -7.81
N ALA A 79 1.71 -3.24 -8.06
CA ALA A 79 1.40 -2.01 -8.79
C ALA A 79 1.95 -0.77 -8.06
N ALA A 80 1.90 -0.74 -6.73
CA ALA A 80 2.48 0.34 -5.94
C ALA A 80 4.02 0.39 -6.08
N VAL A 81 4.72 -0.75 -6.01
CA VAL A 81 6.18 -0.80 -6.24
C VAL A 81 6.54 -0.28 -7.62
N GLU A 82 5.86 -0.73 -8.67
CA GLU A 82 6.10 -0.30 -10.05
C GLU A 82 5.88 1.21 -10.25
N GLU A 83 4.85 1.77 -9.62
CA GLU A 83 4.59 3.21 -9.64
C GLU A 83 5.71 3.99 -8.92
N TYR A 84 6.13 3.54 -7.73
CA TYR A 84 7.26 4.14 -7.03
C TYR A 84 8.54 4.09 -7.86
N ASP A 85 8.86 2.93 -8.45
CA ASP A 85 10.06 2.77 -9.28
C ASP A 85 10.04 3.70 -10.49
N THR A 86 8.86 3.88 -11.10
CA THR A 86 8.65 4.82 -12.21
C THR A 86 8.90 6.27 -11.78
N ILE A 87 8.37 6.68 -10.63
CA ILE A 87 8.54 8.04 -10.10
C ILE A 87 9.99 8.28 -9.67
N ILE A 88 10.62 7.33 -8.98
CA ILE A 88 12.00 7.45 -8.46
C ILE A 88 13.02 7.55 -9.61
N ALA A 89 12.72 6.95 -10.76
CA ALA A 89 13.54 7.06 -11.97
C ALA A 89 13.57 8.49 -12.57
N ASP A 90 12.68 9.39 -12.14
CA ASP A 90 12.69 10.79 -12.55
C ASP A 90 13.90 11.54 -11.96
N MET A 91 14.83 11.93 -12.84
CA MET A 91 16.06 12.65 -12.48
C MET A 91 15.81 14.09 -11.98
N THR A 92 14.57 14.59 -12.04
CA THR A 92 14.21 15.94 -11.59
C THR A 92 13.84 15.99 -10.10
N LEU A 93 13.70 14.84 -9.44
CA LEU A 93 13.36 14.79 -8.02
C LEU A 93 14.50 15.33 -7.16
N PRO A 94 14.19 16.19 -6.17
CA PRO A 94 15.17 16.56 -5.16
C PRO A 94 15.69 15.33 -4.39
N PRO A 95 16.96 15.33 -3.95
CA PRO A 95 17.55 14.16 -3.26
C PRO A 95 16.80 13.69 -2.01
N SER A 96 16.22 14.62 -1.23
CA SER A 96 15.42 14.27 -0.04
C SER A 96 14.12 13.57 -0.43
N THR A 97 13.46 14.05 -1.48
CA THR A 97 12.22 13.45 -1.99
C THR A 97 12.49 12.08 -2.58
N ASN A 98 13.56 11.93 -3.37
CA ASN A 98 13.97 10.63 -3.91
C ASN A 98 14.27 9.61 -2.79
N SER A 99 15.00 10.03 -1.76
CA SER A 99 15.30 9.19 -0.58
C SER A 99 14.03 8.79 0.17
N LEU A 100 13.08 9.72 0.34
CA LEU A 100 11.80 9.47 1.01
C LEU A 100 10.95 8.45 0.23
N LEU A 101 10.81 8.65 -1.08
CA LEU A 101 10.05 7.75 -1.94
C LEU A 101 10.70 6.37 -2.02
N THR A 102 12.04 6.29 -2.07
CA THR A 102 12.77 5.02 -2.03
C THR A 102 12.49 4.26 -0.73
N LYS A 103 12.50 4.95 0.43
CA LYS A 103 12.12 4.34 1.72
C LYS A 103 10.69 3.81 1.69
N HIS A 104 9.74 4.55 1.12
CA HIS A 104 8.35 4.08 1.00
C HIS A 104 8.27 2.84 0.10
N ARG A 105 8.90 2.88 -1.07
CA ARG A 105 8.99 1.76 -2.01
C ARG A 105 9.55 0.51 -1.33
N ASP A 106 10.65 0.62 -0.59
CA ASP A 106 11.29 -0.53 0.08
C ASP A 106 10.38 -1.15 1.15
N ASN A 107 9.59 -0.33 1.85
CA ASN A 107 8.58 -0.81 2.78
C ASN A 107 7.43 -1.54 2.06
N VAL A 108 6.93 -0.99 0.95
CA VAL A 108 5.92 -1.63 0.08
C VAL A 108 6.45 -2.95 -0.48
N GLN A 109 7.71 -3.01 -0.92
CA GLN A 109 8.34 -4.24 -1.39
C GLN A 109 8.43 -5.29 -0.26
N THR A 110 8.73 -4.85 0.96
CA THR A 110 8.72 -5.73 2.15
C THR A 110 7.31 -6.25 2.44
N ALA A 111 6.28 -5.40 2.29
CA ALA A 111 4.88 -5.80 2.39
C ALA A 111 4.49 -6.85 1.34
N LEU A 112 4.85 -6.60 0.07
CA LEU A 112 4.66 -7.54 -1.05
C LEU A 112 5.29 -8.91 -0.75
N ASN A 113 6.53 -8.94 -0.26
CA ASN A 113 7.20 -10.18 0.10
C ASN A 113 6.47 -10.92 1.22
N LYS A 114 5.97 -10.21 2.25
CA LYS A 114 5.22 -10.81 3.35
C LYS A 114 3.91 -11.44 2.88
N VAL A 115 3.11 -10.72 2.07
CA VAL A 115 1.81 -11.22 1.61
C VAL A 115 1.97 -12.37 0.61
N SER A 116 3.00 -12.33 -0.23
CA SER A 116 3.34 -13.44 -1.13
C SER A 116 3.72 -14.70 -0.35
N ALA A 117 4.48 -14.55 0.74
CA ALA A 117 4.80 -15.66 1.63
C ALA A 117 3.57 -16.21 2.37
N MET A 118 2.57 -15.37 2.68
CA MET A 118 1.30 -15.84 3.26
C MET A 118 0.49 -16.66 2.26
N GLU A 119 0.42 -16.23 0.99
CA GLU A 119 -0.25 -16.95 -0.08
C GLU A 119 0.40 -18.32 -0.38
N SER A 120 1.73 -18.39 -0.41
CA SER A 120 2.43 -19.67 -0.65
C SER A 120 2.27 -20.72 0.48
N ILE A 121 1.75 -20.33 1.65
CA ILE A 121 1.55 -21.21 2.82
C ILE A 121 0.05 -21.49 3.08
N ALA A 122 -0.85 -20.73 2.44
CA ALA A 122 -2.30 -20.90 2.51
C ALA A 122 -2.73 -22.23 1.86
#